data_AF-H0HZI2-F1
#
_entry.id   AF-H0HZI2-F1
#
_cell.length_a   1.000
_cell.length_b   1.000
_cell.length_c   1.000
_cell.angle_alpha   90.00
_cell.angle_beta   90.00
_cell.angle_gamma   90.00
#
_symmetry.space_group_name_H-M   'P 1'
#
loop_
_entity.id
_entity.type
_entity.pdbx_description
1 polymer ?
#
loop_
_entity_poly.entity_id
_entity_poly.type
_entity_poly.pdbx_seq_one_letter_code
_entity_poly.pdbx_strand_id
1 'polypeptide(L)'
;MDTRLGKLNLFNGLDTKSGPLVIEIPPNVLGMIDNHWFEYVGDVGNAGPDKGKGGEYLLLPPGYDGEIPEGYFVLRTSTYGNLFFWRGFLENGSTATAVENTRKFAKVYPLSEADNPPPMKIIKVSGKELNTIHANDFLRGSDDIVQYEPAGSYHAEVLGQLAAVGV
;
A
#
# COMPACT_ATOMS: atom_id res chain seq x y z
N MET A 1 9.15 -15.48 -28.60
CA MET A 1 8.01 -15.76 -27.72
C MET A 1 8.58 -16.29 -26.41
N ASP A 2 8.70 -15.43 -25.38
CA ASP A 2 9.12 -15.83 -24.03
C ASP A 2 7.89 -15.67 -23.11
N THR A 3 7.45 -16.80 -22.54
CA THR A 3 6.22 -16.98 -21.77
C THR A 3 6.45 -16.92 -20.25
N ARG A 4 7.54 -16.32 -19.79
CA ARG A 4 7.87 -16.30 -18.36
C ARG A 4 7.31 -15.06 -17.65
N LEU A 5 6.23 -15.30 -16.91
CA LEU A 5 5.69 -14.53 -15.78
C LEU A 5 5.01 -13.19 -16.10
N GLY A 6 3.81 -13.26 -16.69
CA GLY A 6 2.86 -12.14 -16.71
C GLY A 6 2.16 -11.93 -15.36
N LYS A 7 2.89 -11.41 -14.36
CA LYS A 7 2.30 -10.82 -13.14
C LYS A 7 2.56 -9.32 -13.16
N LEU A 8 1.50 -8.51 -13.20
CA LEU A 8 1.61 -7.07 -12.94
C LEU A 8 1.59 -6.87 -11.43
N ASN A 9 2.72 -6.47 -10.86
CA ASN A 9 2.82 -6.03 -9.48
C ASN A 9 3.00 -4.51 -9.49
N LEU A 10 2.15 -3.78 -8.77
CA LEU A 10 2.36 -2.36 -8.45
C LEU A 10 2.97 -2.27 -7.05
N PHE A 11 4.01 -1.45 -6.87
CA PHE A 11 4.64 -1.19 -5.57
C PHE A 11 4.43 0.28 -5.24
N ASN A 12 3.56 0.57 -4.28
CA ASN A 12 3.34 1.92 -3.78
C ASN A 12 3.61 1.91 -2.27
N GLY A 13 4.55 2.75 -1.83
CA GLY A 13 4.59 3.16 -0.42
C GLY A 13 3.43 4.12 -0.19
N LEU A 14 2.45 3.71 0.61
CA LEU A 14 1.36 4.59 1.03
C LEU A 14 1.79 5.32 2.30
N ASP A 15 1.64 6.64 2.33
CA ASP A 15 2.02 7.47 3.46
C ASP A 15 0.82 8.25 3.99
N THR A 16 0.43 7.97 5.22
CA THR A 16 -0.73 8.59 5.88
C THR A 16 -0.35 9.71 6.86
N LYS A 17 0.92 10.12 6.93
CA LYS A 17 1.40 11.13 7.90
C LYS A 17 0.69 12.47 7.77
N SER A 18 0.30 12.83 6.54
CA SER A 18 -0.45 14.06 6.24
C SER A 18 -1.97 13.90 6.37
N GLY A 19 -2.48 12.69 6.66
CA GLY A 19 -3.90 12.40 6.80
C GLY A 19 -4.35 11.12 6.10
N PRO A 20 -5.67 10.83 6.12
CA PRO A 20 -6.25 9.66 5.46
C PRO A 20 -5.99 9.62 3.96
N LEU A 21 -5.79 8.42 3.42
CA LEU A 21 -5.66 8.17 1.99
C LEU A 21 -6.87 7.41 1.47
N VAL A 22 -7.43 7.89 0.35
CA VAL A 22 -8.39 7.16 -0.46
C VAL A 22 -7.62 6.30 -1.46
N ILE A 23 -8.02 5.03 -1.58
CA ILE A 23 -7.43 4.05 -2.49
C ILE A 23 -8.55 3.44 -3.33
N GLU A 24 -8.57 3.75 -4.63
CA GLU A 24 -9.51 3.16 -5.58
C GLU A 24 -8.91 1.87 -6.14
N ILE A 25 -9.61 0.75 -5.95
CA ILE A 25 -9.16 -0.58 -6.32
C ILE A 25 -9.83 -1.02 -7.63
N PRO A 26 -9.07 -1.45 -8.65
CA PRO A 26 -9.64 -2.00 -9.88
C PRO A 26 -10.36 -3.34 -9.62
N PRO A 27 -11.35 -3.71 -10.45
CA PRO A 27 -12.00 -5.02 -10.34
C PRO A 27 -11.05 -6.17 -10.67
N ASN A 28 -11.36 -7.35 -10.14
CA ASN A 28 -10.70 -8.62 -10.38
C ASN A 28 -9.18 -8.56 -10.14
N VAL A 29 -8.80 -8.11 -8.95
CA VAL A 29 -7.42 -8.15 -8.46
C VAL A 29 -7.35 -8.91 -7.14
N LEU A 30 -6.15 -9.29 -6.73
CA LEU A 30 -5.86 -9.79 -5.40
C LEU A 30 -4.70 -8.97 -4.83
N GLY A 31 -4.93 -8.26 -3.74
CA GLY A 31 -3.90 -7.43 -3.10
C GLY A 31 -4.06 -7.37 -1.60
N MET A 32 -3.05 -6.80 -0.95
CA MET A 32 -3.04 -6.57 0.50
C MET A 32 -2.32 -5.26 0.81
N ILE A 33 -2.64 -4.71 1.96
CA ILE A 33 -1.91 -3.64 2.61
C ILE A 33 -1.31 -4.20 3.89
N ASP A 34 -0.01 -4.00 4.06
CA ASP A 34 0.71 -4.24 5.30
C ASP A 34 1.25 -2.90 5.83
N ASN A 35 1.42 -2.80 7.13
CA ASN A 35 2.06 -1.65 7.76
C ASN A 35 3.57 -1.67 7.47
N HIS A 36 4.31 -0.67 7.97
CA HIS A 36 5.76 -0.57 7.74
C HIS A 36 6.52 -1.83 8.19
N TRP A 37 6.03 -2.46 9.26
CA TRP A 37 6.63 -3.63 9.90
C TRP A 37 6.18 -4.96 9.27
N PHE A 38 5.54 -4.93 8.09
CA PHE A 38 4.96 -6.09 7.41
C PHE A 38 3.86 -6.80 8.22
N GLU A 39 3.21 -6.09 9.13
CA GLU A 39 2.03 -6.59 9.82
C GLU A 39 0.77 -6.29 9.01
N TYR A 40 -0.14 -7.27 8.96
CA TYR A 40 -1.34 -7.21 8.15
C TYR A 40 -2.27 -6.05 8.54
N VAL A 41 -2.64 -5.23 7.55
CA VAL A 41 -3.65 -4.17 7.71
C VAL A 41 -4.99 -4.60 7.09
N GLY A 42 -4.96 -5.18 5.89
CA GLY A 42 -6.18 -5.64 5.23
C GLY A 42 -5.98 -6.11 3.79
N ASP A 43 -6.88 -6.98 3.33
CA ASP A 43 -6.95 -7.41 1.94
C ASP A 43 -7.79 -6.46 1.08
N VAL A 44 -7.43 -6.37 -0.19
CA VAL A 44 -8.21 -5.69 -1.24
C VAL A 44 -8.46 -6.62 -2.42
N GLY A 45 -9.49 -6.34 -3.21
CA GLY A 45 -9.89 -7.17 -4.34
C GLY A 45 -10.62 -8.44 -3.89
N ASN A 46 -10.32 -9.56 -4.54
CA ASN A 46 -11.04 -10.83 -4.40
C ASN A 46 -11.11 -11.37 -2.96
N ALA A 47 -10.09 -11.08 -2.13
CA ALA A 47 -10.06 -11.48 -0.72
C ALA A 47 -10.52 -10.36 0.23
N GLY A 48 -10.65 -9.13 -0.27
CA GLY A 48 -11.07 -7.96 0.49
C GLY A 48 -12.59 -7.80 0.56
N PRO A 49 -13.07 -6.79 1.31
CA PRO A 49 -14.49 -6.49 1.44
C PRO A 49 -15.16 -6.10 0.11
N ASP A 50 -14.40 -5.64 -0.89
CA ASP A 50 -14.93 -5.37 -2.24
C ASP A 50 -15.28 -6.64 -3.05
N LYS A 51 -14.83 -7.83 -2.61
CA LYS A 51 -15.13 -9.14 -3.23
C LYS A 51 -14.78 -9.21 -4.72
N GLY A 52 -13.72 -8.52 -5.13
CA GLY A 52 -13.24 -8.50 -6.51
C GLY A 52 -14.00 -7.56 -7.43
N LYS A 53 -14.97 -6.79 -6.91
CA LYS A 53 -15.74 -5.85 -7.73
C LYS A 53 -15.03 -4.51 -7.92
N GLY A 54 -13.91 -4.31 -7.21
CA GLY A 54 -13.31 -2.99 -7.07
C GLY A 54 -14.12 -2.14 -6.09
N GLY A 55 -13.51 -1.06 -5.62
CA GLY A 55 -14.13 -0.20 -4.61
C GLY A 55 -13.16 0.81 -4.06
N GLU A 56 -13.68 1.68 -3.20
CA GLU A 56 -12.93 2.75 -2.56
C GLU A 56 -12.62 2.37 -1.12
N TYR A 57 -11.35 2.39 -0.77
CA TYR A 57 -10.85 2.13 0.57
C TYR A 57 -10.39 3.44 1.18
N LEU A 58 -10.57 3.58 2.49
CA LEU A 58 -10.04 4.69 3.26
C LEU A 58 -9.04 4.16 4.27
N LEU A 59 -7.75 4.39 4.00
CA LEU A 59 -6.66 4.05 4.90
C LEU A 59 -6.45 5.19 5.90
N LEU A 60 -6.71 4.92 7.17
CA LEU A 60 -6.63 5.90 8.24
C LEU A 60 -5.26 5.86 8.93
N PRO A 61 -4.64 7.02 9.22
CA PRO A 61 -3.39 7.06 9.97
C PRO A 61 -3.58 6.57 11.42
N PRO A 62 -2.47 6.24 12.09
CA PRO A 62 -2.48 5.89 13.51
C PRO A 62 -3.12 7.00 14.35
N GLY A 63 -4.07 6.63 15.22
CA GLY A 63 -4.73 7.57 16.12
C GLY A 63 -5.75 8.50 15.47
N TYR A 64 -6.14 8.30 14.21
CA TYR A 64 -7.15 9.13 13.54
C TYR A 64 -8.50 9.11 14.27
N ASP A 65 -8.95 10.30 14.70
CA ASP A 65 -10.19 10.58 15.44
C ASP A 65 -11.16 11.51 14.69
N GLY A 66 -10.83 11.88 13.46
CA GLY A 66 -11.67 12.70 12.59
C GLY A 66 -12.89 11.96 12.04
N GLU A 67 -13.73 12.69 11.31
CA GLU A 67 -14.92 12.14 10.66
C GLU A 67 -14.53 11.14 9.56
N ILE A 68 -15.28 10.04 9.50
CA ILE A 68 -15.10 9.00 8.48
C ILE A 68 -16.34 9.08 7.58
N PRO A 69 -16.19 9.55 6.32
CA PRO A 69 -17.31 9.60 5.40
C PRO A 69 -17.84 8.19 5.09
N GLU A 70 -19.13 8.10 4.77
CA GLU A 70 -19.73 6.85 4.31
C GLU A 70 -19.23 6.45 2.91
N GLY A 71 -19.39 5.17 2.56
CA GLY A 71 -19.08 4.66 1.22
C GLY A 71 -17.69 4.04 1.06
N TYR A 72 -16.81 4.17 2.05
CA TYR A 72 -15.48 3.58 2.03
C TYR A 72 -15.39 2.24 2.78
N PHE A 73 -14.54 1.34 2.28
CA PHE A 73 -14.02 0.24 3.08
C PHE A 73 -12.86 0.76 3.95
N VAL A 74 -13.12 0.88 5.26
CA VAL A 74 -12.15 1.49 6.19
C VAL A 74 -11.06 0.49 6.57
N LEU A 75 -9.80 0.91 6.45
CA LEU A 75 -8.62 0.20 6.93
C LEU A 75 -7.87 1.08 7.93
N ARG A 76 -7.33 0.47 8.98
CA ARG A 76 -6.60 1.18 10.04
C ARG A 76 -5.22 0.57 10.21
N THR A 77 -4.20 1.41 10.13
CA THR A 77 -2.80 1.01 10.29
C THR A 77 -2.21 1.58 11.57
N SER A 78 -1.17 0.93 12.10
CA SER A 78 -0.38 1.39 13.24
C SER A 78 0.82 2.24 12.83
N THR A 79 1.10 2.37 11.53
CA THR A 79 2.22 3.15 10.97
C THR A 79 1.73 4.18 9.95
N TYR A 80 2.48 5.25 9.74
CA TYR A 80 2.29 6.20 8.66
C TYR A 80 2.63 5.56 7.30
N GLY A 81 3.79 4.91 7.18
CA GLY A 81 4.21 4.21 5.98
C GLY A 81 3.59 2.81 5.88
N ASN A 82 3.11 2.44 4.69
CA ASN A 82 2.46 1.15 4.44
C ASN A 82 2.91 0.58 3.10
N LEU A 83 3.04 -0.75 3.06
CA LEU A 83 3.30 -1.50 1.84
C LEU A 83 1.97 -1.86 1.18
N PHE A 84 1.81 -1.46 -0.08
CA PHE A 84 0.64 -1.83 -0.86
C PHE A 84 1.04 -2.45 -2.20
N PHE A 85 0.49 -3.63 -2.46
CA PHE A 85 0.62 -4.29 -3.74
C PHE A 85 -0.62 -5.11 -4.06
N TRP A 86 -0.86 -5.29 -5.36
CA TRP A 86 -1.83 -6.25 -5.86
C TRP A 86 -1.31 -6.92 -7.11
N ARG A 87 -1.99 -8.00 -7.47
CA ARG A 87 -1.82 -8.75 -8.70
C ARG A 87 -3.14 -8.79 -9.46
N GLY A 88 -3.11 -8.41 -10.73
CA GLY A 88 -4.22 -8.68 -11.66
C GLY A 88 -4.17 -10.09 -12.24
N PHE A 89 -5.32 -10.61 -12.65
CA PHE A 89 -5.43 -11.95 -13.24
C PHE A 89 -5.31 -11.94 -14.76
N LEU A 90 -4.91 -13.07 -15.34
CA LEU A 90 -4.86 -13.25 -16.78
C LEU A 90 -6.26 -13.50 -17.33
N GLU A 91 -6.55 -12.89 -18.48
CA GLU A 91 -7.72 -13.20 -19.29
C GLU A 91 -7.26 -13.69 -20.65
N ASN A 92 -7.69 -14.89 -21.04
CA ASN A 92 -7.27 -15.53 -22.29
C ASN A 92 -5.73 -15.56 -22.47
N GLY A 93 -4.99 -15.74 -21.37
CA GLY A 93 -3.52 -15.76 -21.35
C GLY A 93 -2.84 -14.39 -21.44
N SER A 94 -3.59 -13.29 -21.39
CA SER A 94 -3.08 -11.91 -21.50
C SER A 94 -3.26 -11.12 -20.20
N THR A 95 -2.32 -10.22 -19.91
CA THR A 95 -2.41 -9.23 -18.82
C THR A 95 -3.10 -7.93 -19.24
N ALA A 96 -3.52 -7.81 -20.52
CA ALA A 96 -4.04 -6.57 -21.08
C ALA A 96 -5.22 -6.00 -20.28
N THR A 97 -6.23 -6.83 -19.96
CA THR A 97 -7.40 -6.39 -19.17
C THR A 97 -7.00 -5.88 -17.79
N ALA A 98 -6.13 -6.60 -17.09
CA ALA A 98 -5.65 -6.17 -15.76
C ALA A 98 -4.90 -4.83 -15.81
N VAL A 99 -4.07 -4.62 -16.84
CA VAL A 99 -3.34 -3.36 -17.07
C VAL A 99 -4.31 -2.22 -17.39
N GLU A 100 -5.30 -2.47 -18.25
CA GLU A 100 -6.31 -1.47 -18.61
C GLU A 100 -7.16 -1.07 -17.41
N ASN A 101 -7.68 -2.05 -16.65
CA ASN A 101 -8.44 -1.81 -15.43
C ASN A 101 -7.61 -1.02 -14.41
N THR A 102 -6.34 -1.39 -14.23
CA THR A 102 -5.43 -0.63 -13.36
C THR A 102 -5.32 0.82 -13.81
N ARG A 103 -5.13 1.09 -15.11
CA ARG A 103 -5.01 2.46 -15.63
C ARG A 103 -6.30 3.28 -15.49
N LYS A 104 -7.44 2.61 -15.56
CA LYS A 104 -8.75 3.26 -15.56
C LYS A 104 -9.26 3.55 -14.15
N PHE A 105 -9.03 2.62 -13.22
CA PHE A 105 -9.68 2.64 -11.91
C PHE A 105 -8.72 2.85 -10.76
N ALA A 106 -7.45 2.47 -10.88
CA ALA A 106 -6.54 2.62 -9.74
C ALA A 106 -6.22 4.10 -9.51
N LYS A 107 -6.48 4.57 -8.28
CA LYS A 107 -6.09 5.90 -7.80
C LYS A 107 -5.68 5.83 -6.34
N VAL A 108 -4.80 6.73 -5.94
CA VAL A 108 -4.42 6.96 -4.53
C VAL A 108 -4.28 8.46 -4.35
N TYR A 109 -4.97 9.03 -3.37
CA TYR A 109 -4.93 10.46 -3.07
C TYR A 109 -5.37 10.75 -1.62
N PRO A 110 -5.01 11.92 -1.06
CA PRO A 110 -5.50 12.34 0.25
C PRO A 110 -7.02 12.52 0.27
N LEU A 111 -7.68 12.14 1.37
CA LEU A 111 -9.13 12.33 1.52
C LEU A 111 -9.56 13.80 1.31
N SER A 112 -8.72 14.76 1.68
CA SER A 112 -8.98 16.20 1.46
C SER A 112 -9.09 16.60 0.00
N GLU A 113 -8.68 15.74 -0.94
CA GLU A 113 -8.73 15.98 -2.39
C GLU A 113 -9.78 15.12 -3.09
N ALA A 114 -10.65 14.40 -2.35
CA ALA A 114 -11.59 13.45 -2.93
C ALA A 114 -12.59 14.06 -3.94
N ASP A 115 -12.97 15.33 -3.75
CA ASP A 115 -13.85 16.03 -4.69
C ASP A 115 -13.17 16.36 -6.03
N ASN A 116 -11.84 16.46 -6.05
CA ASN A 116 -11.06 16.77 -7.25
C ASN A 116 -9.66 16.13 -7.15
N PRO A 117 -9.57 14.79 -7.29
CA PRO A 117 -8.34 14.07 -7.03
C PRO A 117 -7.27 14.40 -8.09
N PRO A 118 -6.00 14.52 -7.69
CA PRO A 118 -4.91 14.82 -8.60
C PRO A 118 -4.74 13.69 -9.62
N PRO A 119 -4.28 14.00 -10.85
CA PRO A 119 -4.02 12.97 -11.86
C PRO A 119 -2.99 11.94 -11.38
N MET A 120 -3.36 10.66 -11.37
CA MET A 120 -2.45 9.59 -10.99
C MET A 120 -1.40 9.33 -12.08
N LYS A 121 -0.13 9.23 -11.67
CA LYS A 121 0.98 8.83 -12.55
C LYS A 121 1.34 7.37 -12.35
N ILE A 122 1.02 6.53 -13.33
CA ILE A 122 1.39 5.11 -13.33
C ILE A 122 2.73 4.93 -14.05
N ILE A 123 3.75 4.44 -13.33
CA ILE A 123 5.09 4.21 -13.86
C ILE A 123 5.26 2.73 -14.22
N LYS A 124 5.60 2.45 -15.49
CA LYS A 124 5.98 1.10 -15.91
C LYS A 124 7.42 0.80 -15.46
N VAL A 125 7.57 -0.19 -14.58
CA VAL A 125 8.87 -0.68 -14.09
C VAL A 125 9.26 -2.05 -14.66
N SER A 126 8.37 -2.71 -15.42
CA SER A 126 8.68 -3.98 -16.07
C SER A 126 9.89 -3.86 -17.01
N GLY A 127 10.85 -4.78 -16.86
CA GLY A 127 12.10 -4.80 -17.62
C GLY A 127 13.16 -3.81 -17.12
N LYS A 128 12.91 -3.07 -16.03
CA LYS A 128 13.91 -2.24 -15.37
C LYS A 128 14.56 -3.00 -14.23
N GLU A 129 15.84 -2.71 -13.99
CA GLU A 129 16.52 -3.18 -12.78
C GLU A 129 15.97 -2.42 -11.56
N LEU A 130 15.65 -3.18 -10.51
CA LEU A 130 15.19 -2.65 -9.24
C LEU A 130 15.72 -3.57 -8.14
N ASN A 131 16.36 -2.98 -7.13
CA ASN A 131 16.91 -3.71 -5.99
C ASN A 131 15.97 -3.53 -4.79
N THR A 132 15.39 -4.63 -4.30
CA THR A 132 14.57 -4.66 -3.07
C THR A 132 15.31 -5.27 -1.89
N ILE A 133 16.60 -5.59 -2.04
CA ILE A 133 17.43 -6.10 -0.94
C ILE A 133 17.74 -4.93 -0.01
N HIS A 134 17.50 -5.13 1.29
CA HIS A 134 17.79 -4.15 2.32
C HIS A 134 19.28 -3.76 2.29
N ALA A 135 19.56 -2.49 2.59
CA ALA A 135 20.94 -2.02 2.68
C ALA A 135 21.68 -2.69 3.86
N ASN A 136 23.00 -2.85 3.74
CA ASN A 136 23.82 -3.52 4.76
C ASN A 136 24.13 -2.62 5.98
N ASP A 137 23.71 -1.35 5.98
CA ASP A 137 23.80 -0.40 7.10
C ASP A 137 22.52 -0.39 7.94
N PHE A 138 22.12 -1.58 8.38
CA PHE A 138 20.83 -1.88 9.03
C PHE A 138 20.40 -0.89 10.14
N LEU A 139 21.32 -0.49 11.02
CA LEU A 139 21.00 0.38 12.15
C LEU A 139 20.53 1.77 11.71
N ARG A 140 21.12 2.33 10.65
CA ARG A 140 20.73 3.64 10.14
C ARG A 140 19.32 3.59 9.52
N GLY A 141 19.06 2.58 8.71
CA GLY A 141 17.72 2.38 8.13
C GLY A 141 16.65 2.20 9.21
N SER A 142 16.99 1.45 10.27
CA SER A 142 16.09 1.24 11.42
C SER A 142 15.81 2.55 12.17
N ASP A 143 16.83 3.40 12.37
CA ASP A 143 16.66 4.72 13.00
C ASP A 143 15.74 5.63 12.19
N ASP A 144 15.98 5.77 10.89
CA ASP A 144 15.13 6.59 10.02
C ASP A 144 13.65 6.19 10.13
N ILE A 145 13.36 4.89 10.22
CA ILE A 145 12.01 4.33 10.37
C ILE A 145 11.44 4.63 11.76
N VAL A 146 12.18 4.30 12.83
CA VAL A 146 11.73 4.48 14.21
C VAL A 146 11.44 5.95 14.52
N GLN A 147 12.24 6.89 14.00
CA GLN A 147 11.98 8.32 14.16
C GLN A 147 10.81 8.81 13.30
N TYR A 148 10.50 8.13 12.20
CA TYR A 148 9.41 8.52 11.32
C TYR A 148 8.04 8.08 11.85
N GLU A 149 7.98 6.87 12.39
CA GLU A 149 6.76 6.18 12.81
C GLU A 149 6.35 6.52 14.24
N PRO A 150 5.08 6.30 14.65
CA PRO A 150 4.68 6.47 16.04
C PRO A 150 5.47 5.55 16.97
N ALA A 151 5.81 6.03 18.17
CA ALA A 151 6.61 5.28 19.15
C ALA A 151 6.00 3.93 19.60
N GLY A 152 4.69 3.75 19.43
CA GLY A 152 3.98 2.50 19.72
C GLY A 152 3.59 1.70 18.48
N SER A 153 4.20 1.99 17.32
CA SER A 153 3.83 1.36 16.05
C SER A 153 4.31 -0.07 15.89
N TYR A 154 5.17 -0.55 16.79
CA TYR A 154 5.69 -1.92 16.83
C TYR A 154 5.81 -2.49 18.24
N HIS A 155 6.18 -3.76 18.34
CA HIS A 155 6.37 -4.44 19.62
C HIS A 155 7.41 -3.74 20.50
N ALA A 156 7.01 -3.41 21.73
CA ALA A 156 7.86 -2.71 22.71
C ALA A 156 9.17 -3.45 23.02
N GLU A 157 9.19 -4.78 22.91
CA GLU A 157 10.42 -5.57 23.06
C GLU A 157 11.46 -5.23 21.98
N VAL A 158 11.05 -5.17 20.72
CA VAL A 158 11.95 -4.87 19.60
C VAL A 158 12.38 -3.41 19.62
N LEU A 159 11.43 -2.50 19.86
CA LEU A 159 11.75 -1.07 19.98
C LEU A 159 12.68 -0.79 21.17
N GLY A 160 12.52 -1.51 22.28
CA GLY A 160 13.43 -1.43 23.43
C GLY A 160 14.84 -1.93 23.11
N GLN A 161 14.97 -2.99 22.30
CA GLN A 161 16.26 -3.48 21.83
C GLN A 161 16.95 -2.49 20.88
N LEU A 162 16.19 -1.85 19.99
CA LEU A 162 16.69 -0.78 19.12
C LEU A 162 17.17 0.42 19.95
N ALA A 163 16.38 0.85 20.93
CA ALA A 163 16.75 1.91 21.88
C ALA A 163 18.06 1.59 22.63
N ALA A 164 18.26 0.33 23.02
CA ALA A 164 19.49 -0.09 23.71
C ALA A 164 20.76 0.03 22.85
N VAL A 165 20.63 0.05 21.51
CA VAL A 165 21.75 0.21 20.58
C VAL A 165 21.84 1.61 19.96
N GLY A 166 21.07 2.57 20.47
CA GLY A 166 21.16 3.99 20.10
C GLY A 166 20.32 4.39 18.90
N VAL A 167 19.26 3.61 18.60
CA VAL A 167 18.17 3.97 17.68
C VAL A 167 17.03 4.61 18.46
#